data_AF-A0A429TN40-F1
#
_entry.id   AF-A0A429TN40-F1
#
_cell.length_a   1.000
_cell.length_b   1.000
_cell.length_c   1.000
_cell.angle_alpha   90.00
_cell.angle_beta   90.00
_cell.angle_gamma   90.00
#
_symmetry.space_group_name_H-M   'P 1'
#
loop_
_entity.id
_entity.type
_entity.pdbx_description
1 polymer ?
#
loop_
_entity_poly.entity_id
_entity_poly.type
_entity_poly.pdbx_seq_one_letter_code
_entity_poly.pdbx_strand_id
1 'polypeptide(L)'
;MDALSEDLELLPATRRALRHRVAVAQREGRSPSLVAAVVRGGEVVWEGSRTCVEGHGPDGNVQYRIGSITKTFTAVLVMRLRDEGLLDLSDPLGKHLPGTGADEVTIAQLLAHTSGLAAETPGEWWERSSAALRPELTDVLGEEPFKHVPGTRFHYSNPGYTLLGSLVEALRGKPWEEVLRAEVLEPLGLRRTSGLPQAPHAGGWAVHPWADVMMPEPSEDLGLMAAAGQLWSTTEDLARFARLLMLGDDRVLSAGSVREMRTSVAPPEPGSADLGYGLGLQLADQGGRRLAGHGGSLPGFVAGLWFSEADDVAAVVLANCTSGLPASTVAADLVAIVSEAEPRIPEPWRPFKEDDQVPLELCGPWYWGTSAQVLRLNQDGSLELSPVGATGRPARFRAEPDGTWTGLTGYYAGETLRAVRREDGSVSHLDLASFVFTREPYDPAAPVPGGADPQGWRGIG
;
A
#
# COMPACT_ATOMS: atom_id res chain seq x y z
N MET A 1 -30.95 -15.32 -2.99
CA MET A 1 -29.49 -15.34 -3.08
C MET A 1 -29.08 -13.90 -3.16
N ASP A 2 -28.28 -13.45 -2.18
CA ASP A 2 -27.86 -12.06 -2.09
C ASP A 2 -26.91 -11.75 -3.26
N ALA A 3 -26.99 -10.58 -3.89
CA ALA A 3 -26.19 -10.26 -5.08
C ALA A 3 -24.67 -10.38 -4.82
N LEU A 4 -24.26 -10.19 -3.56
CA LEU A 4 -22.88 -10.39 -3.09
C LEU A 4 -22.42 -11.87 -3.13
N SER A 5 -23.35 -12.83 -3.11
CA SER A 5 -23.03 -14.26 -3.09
C SER A 5 -22.80 -14.86 -4.48
N GLU A 6 -23.26 -14.22 -5.56
CA GLU A 6 -23.00 -14.67 -6.93
C GLU A 6 -21.60 -14.24 -7.42
N ASP A 7 -21.07 -13.11 -6.94
CA ASP A 7 -19.76 -12.57 -7.34
C ASP A 7 -18.55 -13.25 -6.67
N LEU A 8 -18.77 -14.12 -5.68
CA LEU A 8 -17.70 -14.82 -4.96
C LEU A 8 -17.33 -16.18 -5.58
N GLU A 9 -18.20 -16.77 -6.41
CA GLU A 9 -17.88 -18.03 -7.10
C GLU A 9 -17.28 -17.77 -8.48
N LEU A 10 -15.96 -17.86 -8.59
CA LEU A 10 -15.28 -17.68 -9.88
C LEU A 10 -15.73 -18.69 -10.94
N LEU A 11 -15.85 -18.22 -12.18
CA LEU A 11 -16.21 -19.04 -13.33
C LEU A 11 -15.23 -20.21 -13.52
N PRO A 12 -15.69 -21.38 -14.01
CA PRO A 12 -14.83 -22.53 -14.25
C PRO A 12 -13.61 -22.24 -15.14
N ALA A 13 -13.76 -21.34 -16.13
CA ALA A 13 -12.69 -20.93 -17.01
C ALA A 13 -11.59 -20.14 -16.27
N THR A 14 -11.98 -19.19 -15.40
CA THR A 14 -11.07 -18.41 -14.55
C THR A 14 -10.34 -19.31 -13.57
N ARG A 15 -11.05 -20.21 -12.87
CA ARG A 15 -10.44 -21.20 -11.96
C ARG A 15 -9.41 -22.08 -12.69
N ARG A 16 -9.66 -22.45 -13.95
CA ARG A 16 -8.71 -23.19 -14.79
C ARG A 16 -7.49 -22.34 -15.17
N ALA A 17 -7.68 -21.06 -15.49
CA ALA A 17 -6.59 -20.14 -15.81
C ALA A 17 -5.66 -19.91 -14.61
N LEU A 18 -6.22 -19.67 -13.42
CA LEU A 18 -5.46 -19.54 -12.17
C LEU A 18 -4.66 -20.82 -11.87
N ARG A 19 -5.31 -21.99 -11.98
CA ARG A 19 -4.65 -23.30 -11.80
C ARG A 19 -3.52 -23.52 -12.80
N HIS A 20 -3.73 -23.13 -14.06
CA HIS A 20 -2.71 -23.22 -15.10
C HIS A 20 -1.52 -22.31 -14.76
N ARG A 21 -1.77 -21.06 -14.38
CA ARG A 21 -0.71 -20.10 -14.02
C ARG A 21 0.15 -20.59 -12.86
N VAL A 22 -0.46 -21.12 -11.81
CA VAL A 22 0.24 -21.74 -10.67
C VAL A 22 1.02 -22.99 -11.07
N ALA A 23 0.45 -23.86 -11.92
CA ALA A 23 1.14 -25.05 -12.41
C ALA A 23 2.37 -24.73 -13.26
N VAL A 24 2.26 -23.74 -14.16
CA VAL A 24 3.38 -23.24 -14.96
C VAL A 24 4.45 -22.64 -14.04
N ALA A 25 4.04 -21.78 -13.10
CA ALA A 25 4.96 -21.14 -12.16
C ALA A 25 5.77 -22.17 -11.36
N GLN A 26 5.10 -23.16 -10.77
CA GLN A 26 5.75 -24.20 -9.99
C GLN A 26 6.70 -25.03 -10.85
N ARG A 27 6.29 -25.42 -12.06
CA ARG A 27 7.09 -26.26 -12.97
C ARG A 27 8.33 -25.53 -13.49
N GLU A 28 8.16 -24.33 -14.02
CA GLU A 28 9.25 -23.53 -14.61
C GLU A 28 10.16 -22.95 -13.55
N GLY A 29 9.59 -22.52 -12.42
CA GLY A 29 10.33 -22.06 -11.25
C GLY A 29 10.97 -23.19 -10.44
N ARG A 30 10.73 -24.45 -10.82
CA ARG A 30 11.30 -25.67 -10.21
C ARG A 30 11.09 -25.69 -8.68
N SER A 31 9.94 -25.18 -8.25
CA SER A 31 9.63 -25.00 -6.83
C SER A 31 9.11 -26.29 -6.21
N PRO A 32 9.66 -26.77 -5.08
CA PRO A 32 9.18 -28.00 -4.44
C PRO A 32 7.73 -27.91 -3.97
N SER A 33 7.30 -26.73 -3.53
CA SER A 33 5.96 -26.46 -3.06
C SER A 33 5.57 -25.01 -3.32
N LEU A 34 4.38 -24.82 -3.87
CA LEU A 34 3.75 -23.53 -4.11
C LEU A 34 2.28 -23.61 -3.68
N VAL A 35 1.83 -22.65 -2.88
CA VAL A 35 0.42 -22.42 -2.55
C VAL A 35 0.04 -20.99 -2.90
N ALA A 36 -1.19 -20.80 -3.36
CA ALA A 36 -1.71 -19.50 -3.72
C ALA A 36 -3.18 -19.37 -3.38
N ALA A 37 -3.60 -18.13 -3.08
CA ALA A 37 -5.00 -17.77 -2.87
C ALA A 37 -5.32 -16.49 -3.63
N VAL A 38 -6.58 -16.35 -4.04
CA VAL A 38 -7.15 -15.11 -4.58
C VAL A 38 -8.30 -14.68 -3.69
N VAL A 39 -8.31 -13.38 -3.38
CA VAL A 39 -9.31 -12.71 -2.57
C VAL A 39 -10.12 -11.77 -3.45
N ARG A 40 -11.44 -11.75 -3.27
CA ARG A 40 -12.36 -10.76 -3.87
C ARG A 40 -13.44 -10.41 -2.85
N GLY A 41 -13.83 -9.14 -2.76
CA GLY A 41 -14.85 -8.73 -1.78
C GLY A 41 -14.41 -8.93 -0.33
N GLY A 42 -13.09 -9.02 -0.08
CA GLY A 42 -12.53 -9.37 1.23
C GLY A 42 -12.59 -10.86 1.60
N GLU A 43 -13.07 -11.74 0.70
CA GLU A 43 -13.20 -13.18 0.94
C GLU A 43 -12.29 -13.99 0.01
N VAL A 44 -11.80 -15.14 0.48
CA VAL A 44 -11.01 -16.06 -0.36
C VAL A 44 -11.96 -16.77 -1.34
N VAL A 45 -11.81 -16.47 -2.64
CA VAL A 45 -12.67 -17.01 -3.71
C VAL A 45 -12.02 -18.17 -4.47
N TRP A 46 -10.70 -18.32 -4.32
CA TRP A 46 -9.95 -19.40 -4.93
C TRP A 46 -8.68 -19.72 -4.14
N GLU A 47 -8.39 -21.01 -4.03
CA GLU A 47 -7.11 -21.52 -3.57
C GLU A 47 -6.58 -22.56 -4.55
N GLY A 48 -5.27 -22.63 -4.66
CA GLY A 48 -4.60 -23.65 -5.46
C GLY A 48 -3.18 -23.88 -5.00
N SER A 49 -2.75 -25.13 -5.10
CA SER A 49 -1.38 -25.52 -4.78
C SER A 49 -0.79 -26.50 -5.77
N ARG A 50 0.54 -26.56 -5.81
CA ARG A 50 1.33 -27.51 -6.58
C ARG A 50 2.57 -27.91 -5.78
N THR A 51 2.91 -29.18 -5.84
CA THR A 51 4.08 -29.74 -5.17
C THR A 51 4.70 -30.85 -5.99
N CYS A 52 5.99 -31.10 -5.80
CA CYS A 52 6.67 -32.30 -6.30
C CYS A 52 6.55 -33.52 -5.37
N VAL A 53 6.00 -33.35 -4.16
CA VAL A 53 5.84 -34.43 -3.18
C VAL A 53 4.45 -35.06 -3.34
N GLU A 54 4.41 -36.30 -3.84
CA GLU A 54 3.16 -37.01 -4.04
C GLU A 54 2.34 -37.13 -2.74
N GLY A 55 1.05 -36.83 -2.82
CA GLY A 55 0.13 -36.90 -1.67
C GLY A 55 0.25 -35.78 -0.64
N HIS A 56 1.13 -34.78 -0.83
CA HIS A 56 1.43 -33.74 0.16
C HIS A 56 1.28 -32.32 -0.40
N GLY A 57 0.16 -32.02 -1.07
CA GLY A 57 -0.14 -30.66 -1.51
C GLY A 57 -0.38 -29.73 -0.31
N PRO A 58 0.29 -28.56 -0.21
CA PRO A 58 -0.01 -27.62 0.84
C PRO A 58 -1.43 -27.07 0.68
N ASP A 59 -2.09 -26.78 1.79
CA ASP A 59 -3.37 -26.07 1.86
C ASP A 59 -3.18 -24.63 2.35
N GLY A 60 -4.28 -23.90 2.48
CA GLY A 60 -4.30 -22.50 2.91
C GLY A 60 -3.83 -22.25 4.35
N ASN A 61 -3.57 -23.31 5.13
CA ASN A 61 -3.18 -23.26 6.54
C ASN A 61 -1.70 -23.66 6.78
N VAL A 62 -0.98 -24.13 5.75
CA VAL A 62 0.46 -24.41 5.85
C VAL A 62 1.25 -23.12 5.92
N GLN A 63 2.10 -22.99 6.95
CA GLN A 63 2.98 -21.83 7.08
C GLN A 63 4.17 -21.86 6.12
N TYR A 64 4.48 -20.69 5.54
CA TYR A 64 5.71 -20.39 4.82
C TYR A 64 6.35 -19.15 5.43
N ARG A 65 7.67 -19.03 5.31
CA ARG A 65 8.36 -17.80 5.67
C ARG A 65 8.05 -16.72 4.63
N ILE A 66 7.61 -15.54 5.07
CA ILE A 66 7.10 -14.50 4.16
C ILE A 66 8.11 -13.40 3.87
N GLY A 67 9.29 -13.47 4.47
CA GLY A 67 10.38 -12.51 4.28
C GLY A 67 9.88 -11.08 4.44
N SER A 68 10.28 -10.22 3.51
CA SER A 68 9.97 -8.78 3.51
C SER A 68 8.50 -8.37 3.54
N ILE A 69 7.52 -9.27 3.34
CA ILE A 69 6.12 -8.94 3.67
C ILE A 69 5.99 -8.54 5.15
N THR A 70 6.86 -9.05 6.02
CA THR A 70 7.01 -8.64 7.43
C THR A 70 7.13 -7.13 7.62
N LYS A 71 7.80 -6.42 6.70
CA LYS A 71 7.92 -4.96 6.76
C LYS A 71 6.57 -4.26 6.74
N THR A 72 5.62 -4.81 5.99
CA THR A 72 4.27 -4.27 5.92
C THR A 72 3.56 -4.38 7.28
N PHE A 73 3.78 -5.47 8.03
CA PHE A 73 3.27 -5.63 9.40
C PHE A 73 3.91 -4.61 10.36
N THR A 74 5.22 -4.40 10.27
CA THR A 74 5.93 -3.37 11.04
C THR A 74 5.41 -1.98 10.70
N ALA A 75 5.19 -1.68 9.42
CA ALA A 75 4.63 -0.41 8.97
C ALA A 75 3.21 -0.19 9.52
N VAL A 76 2.36 -1.23 9.58
CA VAL A 76 1.03 -1.14 10.19
C VAL A 76 1.12 -0.71 11.66
N LEU A 77 2.06 -1.27 12.43
CA LEU A 77 2.27 -0.86 13.83
C LEU A 77 2.71 0.60 13.95
N VAL A 78 3.63 1.05 13.09
CA VAL A 78 4.10 2.44 13.09
C VAL A 78 2.97 3.40 12.72
N MET A 79 2.17 3.07 11.71
CA MET A 79 1.00 3.87 11.32
C MET A 79 -0.05 3.91 12.45
N ARG A 80 -0.19 2.82 13.21
CA ARG A 80 -1.09 2.77 14.37
C ARG A 80 -0.61 3.70 15.48
N LEU A 81 0.69 3.70 15.80
CA LEU A 81 1.28 4.65 16.75
C LEU A 81 1.04 6.11 16.32
N ARG A 82 1.07 6.39 15.01
CA ARG A 82 0.73 7.70 14.45
C ARG A 82 -0.75 8.05 14.66
N ASP A 83 -1.65 7.13 14.34
CA ASP A 83 -3.11 7.34 14.52
C ASP A 83 -3.47 7.58 16.00
N GLU A 84 -2.72 6.98 16.93
CA GLU A 84 -2.85 7.18 18.38
C GLU A 84 -2.17 8.48 18.88
N GLY A 85 -1.50 9.22 18.00
CA GLY A 85 -0.83 10.48 18.34
C GLY A 85 0.46 10.32 19.15
N LEU A 86 1.06 9.13 19.17
CA LEU A 86 2.30 8.85 19.90
C LEU A 86 3.55 9.30 19.14
N LEU A 87 3.44 9.43 17.82
CA LEU A 87 4.48 9.96 16.95
C LEU A 87 3.85 10.72 15.77
N ASP A 88 4.62 11.62 15.17
CA ASP A 88 4.35 12.16 13.85
C ASP A 88 5.28 11.49 12.82
N LEU A 89 4.83 11.28 11.58
CA LEU A 89 5.68 10.68 10.54
C LEU A 89 6.88 11.58 10.18
N SER A 90 6.76 12.89 10.39
CA SER A 90 7.83 13.88 10.21
C SER A 90 8.77 13.98 11.41
N ASP A 91 8.48 13.30 12.53
CA ASP A 91 9.38 13.30 13.66
C ASP A 91 10.74 12.67 13.28
N PRO A 92 11.87 13.27 13.69
CA PRO A 92 13.17 12.62 13.61
C PRO A 92 13.19 11.42 14.54
N LEU A 93 13.80 10.32 14.11
CA LEU A 93 13.87 9.07 14.87
C LEU A 93 14.42 9.28 16.28
N GLY A 94 15.45 10.12 16.42
CA GLY A 94 16.13 10.40 17.68
C GLY A 94 15.24 11.03 18.75
N LYS A 95 14.08 11.60 18.38
CA LYS A 95 13.06 12.08 19.33
C LYS A 95 12.50 10.92 20.18
N HIS A 96 12.38 9.74 19.58
CA HIS A 96 11.73 8.57 20.18
C HIS A 96 12.72 7.45 20.50
N LEU A 97 13.82 7.36 19.73
CA LEU A 97 14.85 6.34 19.84
C LEU A 97 16.24 7.00 19.63
N PRO A 98 16.80 7.67 20.66
CA PRO A 98 18.06 8.40 20.54
C PRO A 98 19.29 7.47 20.51
N GLY A 99 20.40 7.94 19.93
CA GLY A 99 21.68 7.25 19.97
C GLY A 99 21.83 6.11 18.97
N THR A 100 20.97 6.07 17.94
CA THR A 100 21.00 5.03 16.91
C THR A 100 22.07 5.28 15.85
N GLY A 101 22.50 6.54 15.70
CA GLY A 101 23.32 6.98 14.56
C GLY A 101 22.51 7.30 13.30
N ALA A 102 21.19 7.10 13.35
CA ALA A 102 20.22 7.51 12.33
C ALA A 102 19.19 8.53 12.85
N ASP A 103 19.54 9.23 13.94
CA ASP A 103 18.63 10.05 14.76
C ASP A 103 17.92 11.16 13.96
N GLU A 104 18.56 11.71 12.93
CA GLU A 104 18.03 12.80 12.10
C GLU A 104 17.06 12.32 10.99
N VAL A 105 16.99 11.01 10.75
CA VAL A 105 16.09 10.45 9.73
C VAL A 105 14.66 10.48 10.26
N THR A 106 13.72 10.92 9.44
CA THR A 106 12.30 10.91 9.81
C THR A 106 11.68 9.51 9.74
N ILE A 107 10.64 9.27 10.53
CA ILE A 107 9.90 8.00 10.51
C ILE A 107 9.32 7.70 9.13
N ALA A 108 8.80 8.72 8.42
CA ALA A 108 8.35 8.63 7.04
C ALA A 108 9.45 8.12 6.10
N GLN A 109 10.68 8.64 6.23
CA GLN A 109 11.80 8.24 5.39
C GLN A 109 12.22 6.77 5.61
N LEU A 110 12.09 6.25 6.83
CA LEU A 110 12.33 4.83 7.10
C LEU A 110 11.25 3.97 6.45
N LEU A 111 9.97 4.32 6.66
CA LEU A 111 8.82 3.61 6.06
C LEU A 111 8.89 3.58 4.53
N ALA A 112 9.32 4.69 3.92
CA ALA A 112 9.39 4.88 2.48
C ALA A 112 10.68 4.35 1.81
N HIS A 113 11.63 3.83 2.59
CA HIS A 113 12.98 3.52 2.12
C HIS A 113 13.69 4.73 1.45
N THR A 114 13.51 5.92 2.00
CA THR A 114 14.21 7.13 1.55
C THR A 114 15.13 7.69 2.63
N SER A 115 15.51 6.89 3.63
CA SER A 115 16.42 7.30 4.71
C SER A 115 17.86 7.47 4.25
N GLY A 116 18.25 6.87 3.12
CA GLY A 116 19.62 6.83 2.64
C GLY A 116 20.53 5.86 3.40
N LEU A 117 19.97 5.04 4.30
CA LEU A 117 20.69 3.98 5.02
C LEU A 117 21.16 2.87 4.07
N ALA A 118 22.17 2.11 4.50
CA ALA A 118 22.64 0.91 3.82
C ALA A 118 21.51 -0.11 3.62
N ALA A 119 21.60 -0.89 2.54
CA ALA A 119 20.58 -1.88 2.20
C ALA A 119 20.56 -3.05 3.20
N GLU A 120 21.75 -3.45 3.64
CA GLU A 120 22.00 -4.62 4.49
C GLU A 120 22.88 -4.26 5.68
N THR A 121 22.83 -5.10 6.72
CA THR A 121 23.74 -4.97 7.87
C THR A 121 25.20 -5.19 7.46
N PRO A 122 26.17 -4.58 8.13
CA PRO A 122 27.58 -4.89 7.89
C PRO A 122 27.92 -6.34 8.31
N GLY A 123 29.04 -6.86 7.79
CA GLY A 123 29.58 -8.16 8.19
C GLY A 123 28.97 -9.35 7.44
N GLU A 124 28.70 -10.43 8.18
CA GLU A 124 28.21 -11.69 7.60
C GLU A 124 26.78 -11.57 7.06
N TRP A 125 26.44 -12.46 6.12
CA TRP A 125 25.11 -12.55 5.53
C TRP A 125 24.06 -12.83 6.62
N TRP A 126 23.28 -11.81 6.99
CA TRP A 126 22.42 -11.84 8.18
C TRP A 126 21.27 -12.84 8.09
N GLU A 127 20.82 -13.19 6.88
CA GLU A 127 19.77 -14.18 6.66
C GLU A 127 20.26 -15.63 6.93
N ARG A 128 21.58 -15.81 7.08
CA ARG A 128 22.29 -17.09 7.20
C ARG A 128 23.30 -17.16 8.35
N SER A 129 23.29 -16.16 9.21
CA SER A 129 24.19 -16.07 10.35
C SER A 129 23.38 -15.80 11.62
N SER A 130 23.88 -16.28 12.74
CA SER A 130 23.22 -16.12 14.04
C SER A 130 22.95 -14.64 14.36
N ALA A 131 21.76 -14.34 14.88
CA ALA A 131 21.45 -13.01 15.40
C ALA A 131 22.39 -12.55 16.53
N ALA A 132 23.10 -13.46 17.19
CA ALA A 132 24.09 -13.14 18.23
C ALA A 132 25.28 -12.30 17.72
N LEU A 133 25.48 -12.22 16.39
CA LEU A 133 26.46 -11.32 15.78
C LEU A 133 26.01 -9.86 15.74
N ARG A 134 24.73 -9.58 16.02
CA ARG A 134 24.14 -8.23 16.01
C ARG A 134 23.26 -8.01 17.25
N PRO A 135 23.85 -8.03 18.46
CA PRO A 135 23.09 -7.85 19.70
C PRO A 135 22.51 -6.43 19.84
N GLU A 136 23.13 -5.41 19.25
CA GLU A 136 22.74 -4.01 19.39
C GLU A 136 22.44 -3.34 18.03
N LEU A 137 21.71 -2.21 18.04
CA LEU A 137 21.40 -1.45 16.84
C LEU A 137 22.64 -0.91 16.11
N THR A 138 23.72 -0.65 16.85
CA THR A 138 25.01 -0.24 16.26
C THR A 138 25.63 -1.34 15.41
N ASP A 139 25.39 -2.62 15.74
CA ASP A 139 25.88 -3.75 14.95
C ASP A 139 25.04 -3.96 13.69
N VAL A 140 23.76 -3.57 13.73
CA VAL A 140 22.85 -3.58 12.57
C VAL A 140 23.22 -2.48 11.58
N LEU A 141 23.59 -1.30 12.06
CA LEU A 141 23.85 -0.12 11.24
C LEU A 141 25.32 0.03 10.80
N GLY A 142 26.27 -0.38 11.65
CA GLY A 142 27.69 -0.16 11.45
C GLY A 142 28.13 1.30 11.67
N GLU A 143 29.43 1.55 11.45
CA GLU A 143 30.04 2.88 11.68
C GLU A 143 29.63 3.93 10.65
N GLU A 144 29.34 3.53 9.42
CA GLU A 144 28.95 4.41 8.31
C GLU A 144 27.58 4.00 7.73
N PRO A 145 26.47 4.28 8.45
CA PRO A 145 25.15 3.76 8.11
C PRO A 145 24.56 4.38 6.83
N PHE A 146 24.92 5.62 6.50
CA PHE A 146 24.38 6.32 5.34
C PHE A 146 25.21 6.07 4.08
N LYS A 147 24.52 5.67 3.00
CA LYS A 147 25.09 5.56 1.64
C LYS A 147 24.58 6.67 0.72
N HIS A 148 23.48 7.32 1.10
CA HIS A 148 22.86 8.41 0.34
C HIS A 148 22.36 9.52 1.27
N VAL A 149 22.10 10.69 0.68
CA VAL A 149 21.48 11.81 1.41
C VAL A 149 20.01 11.46 1.69
N PRO A 150 19.55 11.55 2.96
CA PRO A 150 18.16 11.28 3.31
C PRO A 150 17.17 12.10 2.46
N GLY A 151 16.08 11.47 2.04
CA GLY A 151 15.00 12.06 1.26
C GLY A 151 15.27 12.20 -0.25
N THR A 152 16.49 11.96 -0.73
CA THR A 152 16.85 12.25 -2.13
C THR A 152 16.52 11.15 -3.14
N ARG A 153 16.33 9.91 -2.67
CA ARG A 153 15.99 8.76 -3.51
C ARG A 153 15.42 7.60 -2.71
N PHE A 154 14.73 6.71 -3.40
CA PHE A 154 14.49 5.35 -2.93
C PHE A 154 15.81 4.58 -2.82
N HIS A 155 16.00 3.89 -1.70
CA HIS A 155 17.06 2.93 -1.47
C HIS A 155 16.58 1.94 -0.40
N TYR A 156 16.20 0.75 -0.85
CA TYR A 156 15.67 -0.31 0.03
C TYR A 156 16.64 -0.61 1.18
N SER A 157 16.13 -0.68 2.41
CA SER A 157 16.95 -0.87 3.61
C SER A 157 16.27 -1.80 4.60
N ASN A 158 16.87 -2.98 4.80
CA ASN A 158 16.49 -3.89 5.88
C ASN A 158 16.82 -3.29 7.27
N PRO A 159 18.03 -2.70 7.50
CA PRO A 159 18.33 -2.00 8.75
C PRO A 159 17.32 -0.90 9.12
N GLY A 160 16.80 -0.17 8.12
CA GLY A 160 15.78 0.85 8.37
C GLY A 160 14.50 0.29 9.00
N TYR A 161 14.09 -0.92 8.62
CA TYR A 161 12.92 -1.59 9.22
C TYR A 161 13.22 -2.23 10.58
N THR A 162 14.47 -2.58 10.86
CA THR A 162 14.92 -2.93 12.20
C THR A 162 14.77 -1.74 13.15
N LEU A 163 15.15 -0.53 12.73
CA LEU A 163 14.92 0.69 13.50
C LEU A 163 13.43 0.96 13.76
N LEU A 164 12.57 0.72 12.77
CA LEU A 164 11.11 0.82 12.96
C LEU A 164 10.58 -0.23 13.95
N GLY A 165 11.12 -1.44 13.94
CA GLY A 165 10.82 -2.47 14.95
C GLY A 165 11.18 -1.99 16.36
N SER A 166 12.41 -1.52 16.55
CA SER A 166 12.88 -1.01 17.85
C SER A 166 12.17 0.27 18.29
N LEU A 167 11.73 1.11 17.36
CA LEU A 167 10.87 2.28 17.64
C LEU A 167 9.54 1.84 18.26
N VAL A 168 8.91 0.80 17.69
CA VAL A 168 7.67 0.22 18.25
C VAL A 168 7.93 -0.32 19.66
N GLU A 169 9.03 -1.03 19.88
CA GLU A 169 9.39 -1.54 21.21
C GLU A 169 9.60 -0.41 22.23
N ALA A 170 10.28 0.66 21.83
CA ALA A 170 10.53 1.81 22.70
C ALA A 170 9.23 2.52 23.11
N LEU A 171 8.29 2.71 22.17
CA LEU A 171 7.03 3.41 22.44
C LEU A 171 5.98 2.55 23.17
N ARG A 172 6.09 1.21 23.10
CA ARG A 172 5.19 0.29 23.80
C ARG A 172 5.76 -0.31 25.08
N GLY A 173 7.09 -0.28 25.25
CA GLY A 173 7.78 -0.94 26.35
C GLY A 173 7.65 -2.47 26.33
N LYS A 174 7.47 -3.07 25.14
CA LYS A 174 7.29 -4.52 24.95
C LYS A 174 8.01 -4.99 23.68
N PRO A 175 8.42 -6.28 23.60
CA PRO A 175 9.02 -6.84 22.40
C PRO A 175 8.12 -6.70 21.15
N TRP A 176 8.73 -6.46 19.99
CA TRP A 176 8.02 -6.17 18.74
C TRP A 176 7.03 -7.27 18.36
N GLU A 177 7.40 -8.54 18.55
CA GLU A 177 6.51 -9.67 18.23
C GLU A 177 5.29 -9.72 19.18
N GLU A 178 5.43 -9.32 20.44
CA GLU A 178 4.31 -9.25 21.38
C GLU A 178 3.34 -8.13 21.01
N VAL A 179 3.88 -6.96 20.64
CA VAL A 179 3.08 -5.83 20.15
C VAL A 179 2.35 -6.22 18.88
N LEU A 180 3.06 -6.80 17.91
CA LEU A 180 2.49 -7.28 16.66
C LEU A 180 1.33 -8.24 16.90
N ARG A 181 1.52 -9.21 17.79
CA ARG A 181 0.49 -10.20 18.13
C ARG A 181 -0.76 -9.52 18.69
N ALA A 182 -0.60 -8.67 19.70
CA ALA A 182 -1.71 -8.05 20.42
C ALA A 182 -2.46 -6.99 19.58
N GLU A 183 -1.75 -6.22 18.77
CA GLU A 183 -2.30 -5.03 18.10
C GLU A 183 -2.69 -5.27 16.63
N VAL A 184 -2.22 -6.35 16.02
CA VAL A 184 -2.50 -6.67 14.60
C VAL A 184 -3.00 -8.10 14.43
N LEU A 185 -2.24 -9.10 14.89
CA LEU A 185 -2.56 -10.50 14.57
C LEU A 185 -3.86 -10.96 15.25
N GLU A 186 -4.01 -10.74 16.55
CA GLU A 186 -5.20 -11.13 17.31
C GLU A 186 -6.46 -10.39 16.85
N PRO A 187 -6.47 -9.05 16.68
CA PRO A 187 -7.65 -8.32 16.19
C PRO A 187 -8.12 -8.79 14.81
N LEU A 188 -7.20 -9.10 13.90
CA LEU A 188 -7.52 -9.58 12.56
C LEU A 188 -7.78 -11.09 12.49
N GLY A 189 -7.53 -11.82 13.59
CA GLY A 189 -7.65 -13.27 13.62
C GLY A 189 -6.59 -14.01 12.80
N LEU A 190 -5.38 -13.44 12.66
CA LEU A 190 -4.23 -14.04 11.97
C LEU A 190 -3.54 -15.10 12.86
N ARG A 191 -4.29 -16.16 13.17
CA ARG A 191 -3.94 -17.17 14.20
C ARG A 191 -2.75 -18.05 13.81
N ARG A 192 -2.36 -18.01 12.54
CA ARG A 192 -1.30 -18.83 11.95
C ARG A 192 -0.18 -17.96 11.40
N THR A 193 -0.04 -16.74 11.95
CA THR A 193 1.07 -15.84 11.70
C THR A 193 1.92 -15.72 12.98
N SER A 194 3.23 -15.93 12.87
CA SER A 194 4.15 -15.98 14.03
C SER A 194 5.59 -15.66 13.64
N GLY A 195 6.43 -15.27 14.61
CA GLY A 195 7.86 -15.05 14.37
C GLY A 195 8.62 -16.34 14.06
N LEU A 196 8.24 -17.45 14.70
CA LEU A 196 8.83 -18.77 14.49
C LEU A 196 7.81 -19.74 13.86
N PRO A 197 8.25 -20.77 13.13
CA PRO A 197 7.34 -21.71 12.47
C PRO A 197 6.54 -22.56 13.46
N GLN A 198 5.28 -22.81 13.13
CA GLN A 198 4.33 -23.64 13.87
C GLN A 198 3.69 -24.67 12.94
N ALA A 199 3.74 -25.95 13.33
CA ALA A 199 3.18 -27.03 12.51
C ALA A 199 1.66 -26.84 12.24
N PRO A 200 1.16 -27.12 11.02
CA PRO A 200 1.93 -27.52 9.83
C PRO A 200 2.70 -26.34 9.20
N HIS A 201 3.96 -26.53 8.85
CA HIS A 201 4.75 -25.53 8.11
C HIS A 201 5.59 -26.23 7.03
N ALA A 202 5.91 -25.50 5.96
CA ALA A 202 6.79 -25.99 4.92
C ALA A 202 8.25 -25.97 5.41
N GLY A 203 9.03 -26.98 5.03
CA GLY A 203 10.50 -26.94 5.11
C GLY A 203 11.06 -26.16 3.93
N GLY A 204 12.12 -25.36 4.16
CA GLY A 204 12.81 -24.59 3.13
C GLY A 204 13.81 -25.41 2.33
N TRP A 205 13.95 -25.11 1.03
CA TRP A 205 14.86 -25.83 0.14
C TRP A 205 15.70 -24.89 -0.72
N ALA A 206 16.97 -25.24 -0.91
CA ALA A 206 17.80 -24.69 -1.96
C ALA A 206 17.74 -25.63 -3.16
N VAL A 207 17.21 -25.12 -4.27
CA VAL A 207 17.14 -25.85 -5.55
C VAL A 207 18.35 -25.47 -6.38
N HIS A 208 19.08 -26.47 -6.90
CA HIS A 208 20.27 -26.20 -7.70
C HIS A 208 19.88 -25.50 -9.02
N PRO A 209 20.51 -24.39 -9.40
CA PRO A 209 20.07 -23.56 -10.53
C PRO A 209 20.15 -24.26 -11.89
N TRP A 210 20.96 -25.31 -12.03
CA TRP A 210 21.21 -26.00 -13.31
C TRP A 210 20.88 -27.50 -13.32
N ALA A 211 20.33 -28.06 -12.24
CA ALA A 211 20.06 -29.51 -12.16
C ALA A 211 18.92 -29.80 -11.20
N ASP A 212 18.07 -30.78 -11.50
CA ASP A 212 16.86 -31.16 -10.72
C ASP A 212 17.19 -31.89 -9.43
N VAL A 213 17.94 -31.20 -8.57
CA VAL A 213 18.34 -31.62 -7.23
C VAL A 213 18.13 -30.45 -6.26
N MET A 214 17.83 -30.77 -5.01
CA MET A 214 17.63 -29.80 -3.94
C MET A 214 18.26 -30.30 -2.64
N MET A 215 18.59 -29.38 -1.75
CA MET A 215 19.05 -29.67 -0.40
C MET A 215 18.26 -28.85 0.63
N PRO A 216 18.13 -29.32 1.88
CA PRO A 216 17.46 -28.54 2.92
C PRO A 216 18.14 -27.19 3.11
N GLU A 217 17.34 -26.13 3.21
CA GLU A 217 17.81 -24.78 3.47
C GLU A 217 17.39 -24.37 4.89
N PRO A 218 18.31 -24.33 5.86
CA PRO A 218 17.97 -23.97 7.23
C PRO A 218 17.57 -22.50 7.36
N SER A 219 16.70 -22.23 8.34
CA SER A 219 16.26 -20.89 8.72
C SER A 219 16.86 -20.46 10.05
N GLU A 220 17.39 -19.25 10.12
CA GLU A 220 17.87 -18.62 11.35
C GLU A 220 16.78 -17.76 12.02
N ASP A 221 16.84 -17.64 13.35
CA ASP A 221 16.20 -16.54 14.09
C ASP A 221 17.00 -15.25 13.84
N LEU A 222 16.30 -14.21 13.40
CA LEU A 222 16.88 -12.96 12.92
C LEU A 222 17.09 -11.93 14.04
N GLY A 223 16.60 -12.18 15.26
CA GLY A 223 16.76 -11.27 16.41
C GLY A 223 16.29 -9.85 16.09
N LEU A 224 17.17 -8.84 16.23
CA LEU A 224 16.82 -7.46 15.90
C LEU A 224 16.33 -7.28 14.45
N MET A 225 16.83 -8.09 13.50
CA MET A 225 16.38 -8.04 12.12
C MET A 225 14.97 -8.64 11.90
N ALA A 226 14.29 -9.10 12.97
CA ALA A 226 13.01 -9.77 12.85
C ALA A 226 11.93 -8.89 12.20
N ALA A 227 11.88 -7.61 12.59
CA ALA A 227 10.93 -6.64 12.04
C ALA A 227 11.09 -6.37 10.53
N ALA A 228 12.21 -6.80 9.93
CA ALA A 228 12.47 -6.70 8.50
C ALA A 228 12.03 -7.94 7.70
N GLY A 229 11.92 -9.12 8.32
CA GLY A 229 11.71 -10.35 7.53
C GLY A 229 11.30 -11.65 8.23
N GLN A 230 11.18 -11.69 9.56
CA GLN A 230 11.11 -12.97 10.30
C GLN A 230 9.85 -13.79 10.06
N LEU A 231 8.71 -13.15 9.80
CA LEU A 231 7.41 -13.80 9.98
C LEU A 231 7.21 -15.04 9.11
N TRP A 232 6.45 -15.96 9.68
CA TRP A 232 5.81 -17.07 9.01
C TRP A 232 4.31 -16.83 8.97
N SER A 233 3.67 -17.14 7.86
CA SER A 233 2.23 -16.96 7.69
C SER A 233 1.68 -17.94 6.67
N THR A 234 0.38 -17.88 6.44
CA THR A 234 -0.36 -18.76 5.52
C THR A 234 -1.07 -17.91 4.46
N THR A 235 -1.58 -18.54 3.40
CA THR A 235 -2.37 -17.78 2.41
C THR A 235 -3.69 -17.29 3.00
N GLU A 236 -4.32 -18.04 3.91
CA GLU A 236 -5.54 -17.61 4.60
C GLU A 236 -5.30 -16.36 5.48
N ASP A 237 -4.22 -16.33 6.25
CA ASP A 237 -3.90 -15.18 7.09
C ASP A 237 -3.50 -13.97 6.25
N LEU A 238 -2.66 -14.16 5.23
CA LEU A 238 -2.29 -13.07 4.34
C LEU A 238 -3.48 -12.56 3.50
N ALA A 239 -4.49 -13.38 3.22
CA ALA A 239 -5.74 -12.93 2.59
C ALA A 239 -6.51 -11.96 3.51
N ARG A 240 -6.60 -12.26 4.81
CA ARG A 240 -7.21 -11.35 5.80
C ARG A 240 -6.38 -10.09 5.99
N PHE A 241 -5.05 -10.21 5.96
CA PHE A 241 -4.16 -9.05 6.00
C PHE A 241 -4.30 -8.17 4.75
N ALA A 242 -4.46 -8.77 3.55
CA ALA A 242 -4.75 -8.05 2.32
C ALA A 242 -6.05 -7.24 2.43
N ARG A 243 -7.10 -7.81 3.04
CA ARG A 243 -8.36 -7.11 3.31
C ARG A 243 -8.14 -5.87 4.20
N LEU A 244 -7.34 -5.97 5.27
CA LEU A 244 -6.94 -4.79 6.05
C LEU A 244 -6.25 -3.76 5.15
N LEU A 245 -5.24 -4.18 4.38
CA LEU A 245 -4.45 -3.29 3.54
C LEU A 245 -5.26 -2.63 2.43
N MET A 246 -6.38 -3.22 2.00
CA MET A 246 -7.31 -2.67 1.01
C MET A 246 -8.33 -1.71 1.64
N LEU A 247 -9.03 -2.18 2.68
CA LEU A 247 -10.26 -1.56 3.17
C LEU A 247 -10.10 -0.84 4.52
N GLY A 248 -9.05 -1.13 5.28
CA GLY A 248 -8.93 -0.76 6.69
C GLY A 248 -9.74 -1.68 7.61
N ASP A 249 -9.50 -1.53 8.91
CA ASP A 249 -10.24 -2.15 10.00
C ASP A 249 -10.03 -1.29 11.25
N ASP A 250 -11.08 -0.67 11.79
CA ASP A 250 -10.96 0.29 12.90
C ASP A 250 -10.39 -0.32 14.20
N ARG A 251 -10.28 -1.65 14.28
CA ARG A 251 -9.58 -2.33 15.39
C ARG A 251 -8.06 -2.23 15.26
N VAL A 252 -7.54 -1.92 14.07
CA VAL A 252 -6.11 -1.88 13.73
C VAL A 252 -5.71 -0.56 13.06
N LEU A 253 -6.26 -0.26 11.88
CA LEU A 253 -5.98 0.95 11.11
C LEU A 253 -7.20 1.39 10.30
N SER A 254 -7.47 2.69 10.30
CA SER A 254 -8.57 3.25 9.52
C SER A 254 -8.38 3.08 8.01
N ALA A 255 -9.49 3.13 7.26
CA ALA A 255 -9.47 3.15 5.79
C ALA A 255 -8.62 4.31 5.22
N GLY A 256 -8.56 5.43 5.93
CA GLY A 256 -7.73 6.58 5.55
C GLY A 256 -6.24 6.30 5.69
N SER A 257 -5.84 5.68 6.80
CA SER A 257 -4.44 5.35 7.11
C SER A 257 -3.88 4.33 6.13
N VAL A 258 -4.64 3.28 5.79
CA VAL A 258 -4.18 2.31 4.76
C VAL A 258 -4.14 2.92 3.36
N ARG A 259 -4.99 3.91 3.05
CA ARG A 259 -4.93 4.65 1.78
C ARG A 259 -3.66 5.51 1.69
N GLU A 260 -3.27 6.14 2.80
CA GLU A 260 -2.01 6.87 2.88
C GLU A 260 -0.81 5.94 2.67
N MET A 261 -0.80 4.74 3.28
CA MET A 261 0.26 3.74 3.07
C MET A 261 0.46 3.37 1.60
N ARG A 262 -0.60 3.43 0.78
CA ARG A 262 -0.58 3.11 -0.66
C ARG A 262 -0.23 4.32 -1.54
N THR A 263 -0.04 5.50 -0.96
CA THR A 263 0.33 6.69 -1.70
C THR A 263 1.84 6.71 -1.91
N SER A 264 2.29 6.88 -3.15
CA SER A 264 3.73 6.93 -3.44
C SER A 264 4.36 8.14 -2.75
N VAL A 265 5.36 7.88 -1.92
CA VAL A 265 6.12 8.90 -1.19
C VAL A 265 7.60 8.91 -1.54
N ALA A 266 8.11 7.80 -2.10
CA ALA A 266 9.48 7.74 -2.59
C ALA A 266 9.62 8.44 -3.96
N PRO A 267 10.72 9.18 -4.19
CA PRO A 267 11.04 9.71 -5.51
C PRO A 267 11.12 8.57 -6.54
N PRO A 268 10.55 8.73 -7.75
CA PRO A 268 10.61 7.70 -8.77
C PRO A 268 12.07 7.47 -9.19
N GLU A 269 12.48 6.20 -9.30
CA GLU A 269 13.79 5.87 -9.83
C GLU A 269 13.79 6.03 -11.37
N PRO A 270 14.86 6.61 -11.96
CA PRO A 270 14.97 6.73 -13.41
C PRO A 270 14.83 5.36 -14.10
N GLY A 271 13.89 5.24 -15.04
CA GLY A 271 13.62 4.00 -15.76
C GLY A 271 12.64 3.05 -15.07
N SER A 272 12.10 3.40 -13.90
CA SER A 272 11.16 2.60 -13.11
C SER A 272 9.82 3.34 -12.92
N ALA A 273 9.31 3.98 -13.98
CA ALA A 273 8.08 4.79 -13.89
C ALA A 273 6.84 3.99 -13.43
N ASP A 274 6.86 2.69 -13.66
CA ASP A 274 5.80 1.76 -13.29
C ASP A 274 5.98 1.19 -11.87
N LEU A 275 6.99 1.63 -11.12
CA LEU A 275 7.26 1.20 -9.75
C LEU A 275 7.30 2.40 -8.81
N GLY A 276 6.83 2.19 -7.58
CA GLY A 276 6.89 3.16 -6.51
C GLY A 276 6.94 2.48 -5.15
N TYR A 277 7.07 3.30 -4.11
CA TYR A 277 7.01 2.83 -2.73
C TYR A 277 6.22 3.82 -1.88
N GLY A 278 5.29 3.27 -1.11
CA GLY A 278 4.47 3.98 -0.14
C GLY A 278 5.06 3.88 1.26
N LEU A 279 4.21 3.89 2.29
CA LEU A 279 4.65 3.67 3.67
C LEU A 279 4.58 2.17 3.98
N GLY A 280 5.64 1.44 3.66
CA GLY A 280 5.72 -0.02 3.84
C GLY A 280 5.06 -0.88 2.79
N LEU A 281 4.71 -0.30 1.64
CA LEU A 281 4.13 -1.01 0.51
C LEU A 281 4.90 -0.70 -0.78
N GLN A 282 5.20 -1.74 -1.54
CA GLN A 282 5.55 -1.62 -2.94
C GLN A 282 4.31 -1.21 -3.74
N LEU A 283 4.51 -0.34 -4.73
CA LEU A 283 3.51 0.09 -5.68
C LEU A 283 3.97 -0.29 -7.08
N ALA A 284 3.07 -0.81 -7.89
CA ALA A 284 3.35 -1.16 -9.27
C ALA A 284 2.19 -0.79 -10.19
N ASP A 285 2.51 -0.43 -11.44
CA ASP A 285 1.54 -0.38 -12.54
C ASP A 285 1.80 -1.60 -13.45
N GLN A 286 0.82 -2.48 -13.57
CA GLN A 286 0.89 -3.64 -14.46
C GLN A 286 -0.24 -3.53 -15.48
N GLY A 287 0.09 -3.10 -16.69
CA GLY A 287 -0.89 -3.00 -17.79
C GLY A 287 -2.02 -2.01 -17.51
N GLY A 288 -1.74 -0.89 -16.83
CA GLY A 288 -2.74 0.10 -16.42
C GLY A 288 -3.46 -0.24 -15.11
N ARG A 289 -3.11 -1.37 -14.48
CA ARG A 289 -3.63 -1.79 -13.17
C ARG A 289 -2.67 -1.37 -12.08
N ARG A 290 -3.13 -0.49 -11.20
CA ARG A 290 -2.38 -0.13 -10.00
C ARG A 290 -2.47 -1.25 -8.97
N LEU A 291 -1.31 -1.71 -8.55
CA LEU A 291 -1.12 -2.72 -7.53
C LEU A 291 -0.40 -2.11 -6.34
N ALA A 292 -0.79 -2.54 -5.15
CA ALA A 292 -0.07 -2.30 -3.91
C ALA A 292 0.15 -3.64 -3.18
N GLY A 293 1.24 -3.75 -2.44
CA GLY A 293 1.59 -5.01 -1.80
C GLY A 293 3.05 -5.09 -1.41
N HIS A 294 3.57 -6.31 -1.31
CA HIS A 294 5.00 -6.52 -1.08
C HIS A 294 5.42 -7.94 -1.50
N GLY A 295 6.62 -8.07 -2.07
CA GLY A 295 7.30 -9.35 -2.22
C GLY A 295 8.03 -9.80 -0.95
N GLY A 296 8.42 -11.06 -0.88
CA GLY A 296 9.22 -11.60 0.21
C GLY A 296 10.23 -12.60 -0.29
N SER A 297 11.42 -12.56 0.27
CA SER A 297 12.45 -13.58 0.05
C SER A 297 13.24 -13.75 1.34
N LEU A 298 13.47 -15.01 1.69
CA LEU A 298 14.50 -15.43 2.65
C LEU A 298 15.06 -16.76 2.13
N PRO A 299 16.26 -17.19 2.57
CA PRO A 299 16.78 -18.49 2.20
C PRO A 299 15.74 -19.60 2.42
N GLY A 300 15.41 -20.30 1.34
CA GLY A 300 14.46 -21.40 1.29
C GLY A 300 13.02 -20.97 1.00
N PHE A 301 12.72 -19.68 0.81
CA PHE A 301 11.34 -19.19 0.67
C PHE A 301 11.22 -17.94 -0.21
N VAL A 302 10.15 -17.88 -1.01
CA VAL A 302 9.70 -16.66 -1.69
C VAL A 302 8.21 -16.48 -1.51
N ALA A 303 7.78 -15.22 -1.44
CA ALA A 303 6.39 -14.83 -1.22
C ALA A 303 6.02 -13.63 -2.08
N GLY A 304 4.72 -13.52 -2.39
CA GLY A 304 4.14 -12.35 -3.04
C GLY A 304 2.74 -12.10 -2.51
N LEU A 305 2.48 -10.86 -2.11
CA LEU A 305 1.15 -10.35 -1.80
C LEU A 305 0.92 -9.10 -2.64
N TRP A 306 -0.08 -9.12 -3.51
CA TRP A 306 -0.47 -7.97 -4.33
C TRP A 306 -1.98 -7.82 -4.35
N PHE A 307 -2.45 -6.57 -4.40
CA PHE A 307 -3.86 -6.27 -4.52
C PHE A 307 -4.10 -5.03 -5.38
N SER A 308 -5.28 -4.98 -5.99
CA SER A 308 -5.84 -3.78 -6.61
C SER A 308 -7.11 -3.36 -5.88
N GLU A 309 -7.09 -2.17 -5.27
CA GLU A 309 -8.29 -1.59 -4.63
C GLU A 309 -9.39 -1.34 -5.66
N ALA A 310 -9.02 -0.91 -6.88
CA ALA A 310 -9.97 -0.59 -7.94
C ALA A 310 -10.76 -1.82 -8.41
N ASP A 311 -10.08 -2.96 -8.53
CA ASP A 311 -10.73 -4.21 -8.94
C ASP A 311 -11.35 -4.98 -7.77
N ASP A 312 -11.01 -4.62 -6.53
CA ASP A 312 -11.33 -5.36 -5.32
C ASP A 312 -10.83 -6.82 -5.38
N VAL A 313 -9.57 -6.99 -5.80
CA VAL A 313 -8.92 -8.30 -5.94
C VAL A 313 -7.54 -8.26 -5.28
N ALA A 314 -7.21 -9.29 -4.51
CA ALA A 314 -5.86 -9.56 -4.01
C ALA A 314 -5.42 -10.98 -4.35
N ALA A 315 -4.11 -11.22 -4.39
CA ALA A 315 -3.54 -12.54 -4.52
C ALA A 315 -2.34 -12.71 -3.60
N VAL A 316 -2.23 -13.92 -3.04
CA VAL A 316 -1.11 -14.37 -2.23
C VAL A 316 -0.47 -15.57 -2.92
N VAL A 317 0.85 -15.60 -3.01
CA VAL A 317 1.63 -16.73 -3.51
C VAL A 317 2.77 -17.01 -2.54
N LEU A 318 2.88 -18.23 -2.04
CA LEU A 318 3.94 -18.67 -1.13
C LEU A 318 4.63 -19.91 -1.68
N ALA A 319 5.96 -19.94 -1.60
CA ALA A 319 6.75 -21.09 -2.04
C ALA A 319 7.98 -21.32 -1.18
N ASN A 320 8.45 -22.56 -1.13
CA ASN A 320 9.57 -23.00 -0.27
C ASN A 320 10.87 -23.25 -1.06
N CYS A 321 11.25 -22.29 -1.91
CA CYS A 321 12.59 -22.20 -2.47
C CYS A 321 13.01 -20.73 -2.67
N THR A 322 14.30 -20.42 -2.56
CA THR A 322 14.80 -19.03 -2.69
C THR A 322 14.77 -18.50 -4.13
N SER A 323 14.93 -19.38 -5.12
CA SER A 323 15.19 -18.97 -6.50
C SER A 323 14.30 -19.72 -7.49
N GLY A 324 14.22 -19.19 -8.72
CA GLY A 324 13.48 -19.77 -9.83
C GLY A 324 12.03 -19.29 -9.94
N LEU A 325 11.28 -19.21 -8.82
CA LEU A 325 9.89 -18.79 -8.82
C LEU A 325 9.73 -17.26 -8.62
N PRO A 326 9.15 -16.51 -9.58
CA PRO A 326 8.86 -15.10 -9.40
C PRO A 326 7.53 -14.88 -8.66
N ALA A 327 7.48 -15.19 -7.36
CA ALA A 327 6.23 -15.21 -6.57
C ALA A 327 5.41 -13.90 -6.67
N SER A 328 6.05 -12.74 -6.60
CA SER A 328 5.40 -11.43 -6.80
C SER A 328 4.73 -11.30 -8.16
N THR A 329 5.41 -11.68 -9.24
CA THR A 329 4.85 -11.65 -10.60
C THR A 329 3.69 -12.63 -10.72
N VAL A 330 3.80 -13.82 -10.15
CA VAL A 330 2.70 -14.80 -10.14
C VAL A 330 1.48 -14.20 -9.44
N ALA A 331 1.64 -13.61 -8.26
CA ALA A 331 0.54 -12.97 -7.53
C ALA A 331 -0.11 -11.84 -8.35
N ALA A 332 0.69 -10.96 -8.96
CA ALA A 332 0.18 -9.91 -9.85
C ALA A 332 -0.60 -10.49 -11.05
N ASP A 333 -0.11 -11.56 -11.68
CA ASP A 333 -0.81 -12.25 -12.76
C ASP A 333 -2.13 -12.88 -12.30
N LEU A 334 -2.21 -13.41 -11.06
CA LEU A 334 -3.47 -13.94 -10.52
C LEU A 334 -4.51 -12.83 -10.32
N VAL A 335 -4.08 -11.64 -9.87
CA VAL A 335 -4.96 -10.45 -9.81
C VAL A 335 -5.44 -10.10 -11.22
N ALA A 336 -4.54 -10.01 -12.20
CA ALA A 336 -4.89 -9.67 -13.58
C ALA A 336 -5.87 -10.69 -14.19
N ILE A 337 -5.64 -11.99 -14.01
CA ILE A 337 -6.52 -13.06 -14.53
C ILE A 337 -7.96 -12.87 -14.04
N VAL A 338 -8.17 -12.61 -12.75
CA VAL A 338 -9.53 -12.43 -12.21
C VAL A 338 -10.14 -11.10 -12.66
N SER A 339 -9.37 -10.01 -12.58
CA SER A 339 -9.86 -8.68 -12.97
C SER A 339 -10.21 -8.57 -14.46
N GLU A 340 -9.54 -9.31 -15.34
CA GLU A 340 -9.80 -9.33 -16.79
C GLU A 340 -10.93 -10.28 -17.18
N ALA A 341 -10.95 -11.49 -16.60
CA ALA A 341 -11.95 -12.49 -16.94
C ALA A 341 -13.33 -12.18 -16.34
N GLU A 342 -13.33 -11.58 -15.15
CA GLU A 342 -14.53 -11.34 -14.36
C GLU A 342 -14.46 -9.95 -13.72
N PRO A 343 -14.43 -8.85 -14.50
CA PRO A 343 -14.31 -7.50 -13.95
C PRO A 343 -15.40 -7.21 -12.92
N ARG A 344 -15.06 -6.46 -11.86
CA ARG A 344 -16.00 -6.09 -10.80
C ARG A 344 -17.23 -5.40 -11.40
N ILE A 345 -18.42 -5.89 -11.03
CA ILE A 345 -19.67 -5.22 -11.36
C ILE A 345 -19.78 -3.97 -10.46
N PRO A 346 -19.84 -2.76 -11.01
CA PRO A 346 -19.98 -1.55 -10.20
C PRO A 346 -21.36 -1.53 -9.53
N GLU A 347 -21.41 -1.00 -8.32
CA GLU A 347 -22.69 -0.75 -7.64
C GLU A 347 -23.62 0.08 -8.53
N PRO A 348 -24.93 -0.20 -8.53
CA PRO A 348 -25.88 0.63 -9.24
C PRO A 348 -25.76 2.08 -8.77
N TRP A 349 -25.77 3.01 -9.71
CA TRP A 349 -25.87 4.43 -9.39
C TRP A 349 -27.14 4.67 -8.56
N ARG A 350 -27.00 5.43 -7.47
CA ARG A 350 -28.13 5.84 -6.63
C ARG A 350 -28.14 7.37 -6.50
N PRO A 351 -29.31 8.02 -6.61
CA PRO A 351 -29.42 9.43 -6.26
C PRO A 351 -29.17 9.60 -4.75
N PHE A 352 -28.82 10.83 -4.35
CA PHE A 352 -28.84 11.24 -2.96
C PHE A 352 -30.21 10.99 -2.32
N LYS A 353 -30.24 10.74 -1.01
CA LYS A 353 -31.47 10.63 -0.23
C LYS A 353 -32.12 12.00 -0.10
N GLU A 354 -33.42 12.01 0.18
CA GLU A 354 -34.21 13.25 0.32
C GLU A 354 -33.69 14.16 1.44
N ASP A 355 -33.12 13.59 2.50
CA ASP A 355 -32.56 14.32 3.65
C ASP A 355 -31.08 14.73 3.48
N ASP A 356 -30.41 14.31 2.40
CA ASP A 356 -29.00 14.66 2.19
C ASP A 356 -28.87 16.15 1.84
N GLN A 357 -28.00 16.87 2.56
CA GLN A 357 -27.68 18.25 2.21
C GLN A 357 -26.74 18.29 0.99
N VAL A 358 -27.32 18.48 -0.19
CA VAL A 358 -26.61 18.53 -1.46
C VAL A 358 -26.26 19.98 -1.81
N PRO A 359 -24.97 20.40 -1.81
CA PRO A 359 -24.56 21.76 -2.17
C PRO A 359 -24.59 21.95 -3.70
N LEU A 360 -25.77 21.77 -4.31
CA LEU A 360 -25.97 21.84 -5.75
C LEU A 360 -25.58 23.20 -6.32
N GLU A 361 -25.68 24.27 -5.51
CA GLU A 361 -25.26 25.62 -5.86
C GLU A 361 -23.75 25.77 -6.07
N LEU A 362 -22.93 24.78 -5.69
CA LEU A 362 -21.51 24.71 -6.01
C LEU A 362 -21.24 24.00 -7.34
N CYS A 363 -22.14 23.13 -7.78
CA CYS A 363 -21.92 22.34 -9.00
C CYS A 363 -21.99 23.20 -10.27
N GLY A 364 -21.39 22.69 -11.35
CA GLY A 364 -21.43 23.30 -12.68
C GLY A 364 -20.14 24.04 -13.04
N PRO A 365 -20.20 24.93 -14.04
CA PRO A 365 -19.02 25.60 -14.58
C PRO A 365 -18.48 26.66 -13.61
N TRP A 366 -17.16 26.78 -13.63
CA TRP A 366 -16.33 27.72 -12.88
C TRP A 366 -15.16 28.18 -13.73
N TYR A 367 -14.68 29.41 -13.53
CA TYR A 367 -13.62 30.01 -14.33
C TYR A 367 -12.54 30.63 -13.48
N TRP A 368 -11.30 30.20 -13.69
CA TRP A 368 -10.12 30.94 -13.24
C TRP A 368 -9.59 31.75 -14.42
N GLY A 369 -9.87 33.06 -14.43
CA GLY A 369 -9.69 33.88 -15.63
C GLY A 369 -10.52 33.33 -16.78
N THR A 370 -9.88 32.88 -17.86
CA THR A 370 -10.53 32.21 -19.00
C THR A 370 -10.47 30.68 -18.95
N SER A 371 -9.80 30.11 -17.94
CA SER A 371 -9.68 28.67 -17.78
C SER A 371 -10.98 28.09 -17.23
N ALA A 372 -11.72 27.39 -18.08
CA ALA A 372 -12.98 26.75 -17.72
C ALA A 372 -12.73 25.44 -16.96
N GLN A 373 -13.44 25.30 -15.84
CA GLN A 373 -13.48 24.12 -14.98
C GLN A 373 -14.94 23.73 -14.73
N VAL A 374 -15.18 22.48 -14.39
CA VAL A 374 -16.48 21.99 -13.92
C VAL A 374 -16.30 21.36 -12.56
N LEU A 375 -17.10 21.81 -11.60
CA LEU A 375 -17.21 21.20 -10.28
C LEU A 375 -18.39 20.22 -10.27
N ARG A 376 -18.13 18.96 -9.95
CA ARG A 376 -19.14 17.91 -9.80
C ARG A 376 -19.19 17.45 -8.35
N LEU A 377 -20.38 17.08 -7.88
CA LEU A 377 -20.55 16.36 -6.62
C LEU A 377 -20.70 14.87 -6.93
N ASN A 378 -19.89 14.05 -6.28
CA ASN A 378 -19.91 12.60 -6.41
C ASN A 378 -20.85 11.97 -5.37
N GLN A 379 -21.28 10.73 -5.62
CA GLN A 379 -22.19 9.99 -4.73
C GLN A 379 -21.62 9.75 -3.32
N ASP A 380 -20.29 9.76 -3.16
CA ASP A 380 -19.60 9.67 -1.87
C ASP A 380 -19.55 11.01 -1.12
N GLY A 381 -20.21 12.05 -1.65
CA GLY A 381 -20.23 13.39 -1.09
C GLY A 381 -18.99 14.22 -1.41
N SER A 382 -17.99 13.69 -2.14
CA SER A 382 -16.80 14.45 -2.53
C SER A 382 -17.08 15.40 -3.69
N LEU A 383 -16.37 16.53 -3.73
CA LEU A 383 -16.34 17.41 -4.89
C LEU A 383 -15.20 17.02 -5.83
N GLU A 384 -15.41 17.16 -7.13
CA GLU A 384 -14.40 16.96 -8.16
C GLU A 384 -14.35 18.19 -9.09
N LEU A 385 -13.19 18.85 -9.15
CA LEU A 385 -12.92 19.98 -10.03
C LEU A 385 -12.10 19.49 -11.24
N SER A 386 -12.67 19.65 -12.43
CA SER A 386 -12.11 19.10 -13.67
C SER A 386 -12.02 20.15 -14.77
N PRO A 387 -10.90 20.24 -15.53
CA PRO A 387 -10.78 21.19 -16.62
C PRO A 387 -11.70 20.84 -17.78
N VAL A 388 -12.25 21.86 -18.44
CA VAL A 388 -13.08 21.70 -19.65
C VAL A 388 -12.19 21.82 -20.89
N GLY A 389 -12.19 20.79 -21.73
CA GLY A 389 -11.53 20.82 -23.04
C GLY A 389 -10.00 20.78 -23.03
N ALA A 390 -9.37 20.69 -21.86
CA ALA A 390 -7.92 20.55 -21.71
C ALA A 390 -7.54 19.19 -21.11
N THR A 391 -6.34 18.70 -21.42
CA THR A 391 -5.76 17.53 -20.75
C THR A 391 -5.29 17.95 -19.36
N GLY A 392 -6.03 17.59 -18.33
CA GLY A 392 -5.62 17.78 -16.93
C GLY A 392 -6.28 16.74 -16.04
N ARG A 393 -5.62 16.41 -14.94
CA ARG A 393 -6.17 15.46 -13.96
C ARG A 393 -7.17 16.17 -13.05
N PRO A 394 -8.31 15.53 -12.71
CA PRO A 394 -9.26 16.09 -11.77
C PRO A 394 -8.65 16.21 -10.36
N ALA A 395 -9.08 17.25 -9.64
CA ALA A 395 -8.82 17.38 -8.21
C ALA A 395 -10.06 17.00 -7.41
N ARG A 396 -9.90 16.13 -6.40
CA ARG A 396 -10.99 15.71 -5.52
C ARG A 396 -10.89 16.40 -4.17
N PHE A 397 -12.03 16.63 -3.52
CA PHE A 397 -12.11 17.30 -2.24
C PHE A 397 -13.10 16.59 -1.30
N ARG A 398 -12.75 16.48 -0.03
CA ARG A 398 -13.62 15.98 1.04
C ARG A 398 -14.24 17.16 1.79
N ALA A 399 -15.51 17.07 2.15
CA ALA A 399 -16.17 18.05 3.00
C ALA A 399 -15.61 18.02 4.42
N GLU A 400 -15.43 19.20 5.03
CA GLU A 400 -15.02 19.36 6.42
C GLU A 400 -16.17 19.91 7.28
N PRO A 401 -16.21 19.64 8.60
CA PRO A 401 -17.30 20.07 9.48
C PRO A 401 -17.52 21.58 9.55
N ASP A 402 -16.51 22.38 9.19
CA ASP A 402 -16.58 23.84 9.17
C ASP A 402 -17.16 24.42 7.87
N GLY A 403 -17.61 23.55 6.95
CA GLY A 403 -18.18 23.92 5.65
C GLY A 403 -17.14 24.17 4.55
N THR A 404 -15.85 23.97 4.85
CA THR A 404 -14.78 23.97 3.84
C THR A 404 -14.58 22.58 3.24
N TRP A 405 -13.66 22.50 2.27
CA TRP A 405 -13.34 21.26 1.58
C TRP A 405 -11.83 21.09 1.49
N THR A 406 -11.30 19.94 1.91
CA THR A 406 -9.85 19.65 1.81
C THR A 406 -9.56 18.86 0.54
N GLY A 407 -8.61 19.35 -0.26
CA GLY A 407 -8.16 18.68 -1.47
C GLY A 407 -7.40 17.38 -1.16
N LEU A 408 -7.69 16.34 -1.93
CA LEU A 408 -7.21 14.98 -1.73
C LEU A 408 -6.20 14.54 -2.79
N THR A 409 -6.21 15.18 -3.97
CA THR A 409 -5.46 14.71 -5.14
C THR A 409 -4.86 15.85 -5.95
N GLY A 410 -3.80 15.54 -6.67
CA GLY A 410 -3.20 16.43 -7.65
C GLY A 410 -2.56 17.67 -7.02
N TYR A 411 -2.59 18.78 -7.76
CA TYR A 411 -1.95 20.04 -7.36
C TYR A 411 -2.57 20.65 -6.09
N TYR A 412 -3.84 20.35 -5.80
CA TYR A 412 -4.57 20.90 -4.66
C TYR A 412 -4.61 19.95 -3.45
N ALA A 413 -3.80 18.88 -3.43
CA ALA A 413 -3.76 17.99 -2.28
C ALA A 413 -3.32 18.74 -1.01
N GLY A 414 -4.12 18.66 0.06
CA GLY A 414 -3.93 19.39 1.31
C GLY A 414 -4.46 20.84 1.30
N GLU A 415 -4.78 21.40 0.13
CA GLU A 415 -5.29 22.76 0.01
C GLU A 415 -6.77 22.85 0.41
N THR A 416 -7.18 24.03 0.91
CA THR A 416 -8.56 24.29 1.30
C THR A 416 -9.32 24.96 0.17
N LEU A 417 -10.45 24.36 -0.25
CA LEU A 417 -11.47 24.97 -1.09
C LEU A 417 -12.59 25.54 -0.21
N ARG A 418 -12.91 26.82 -0.41
CA ARG A 418 -13.92 27.56 0.34
C ARG A 418 -14.90 28.21 -0.63
N ALA A 419 -16.20 27.99 -0.42
CA ALA A 419 -17.23 28.73 -1.12
C ALA A 419 -17.46 30.07 -0.41
N VAL A 420 -17.10 31.17 -1.06
CA VAL A 420 -17.32 32.53 -0.53
C VAL A 420 -18.71 32.98 -0.92
N ARG A 421 -19.48 33.48 0.05
CA ARG A 421 -20.89 33.86 -0.13
C ARG A 421 -21.07 35.37 -0.04
N ARG A 422 -22.04 35.89 -0.80
CA ARG A 422 -22.52 37.28 -0.70
C ARG A 422 -23.42 37.44 0.53
N GLU A 423 -23.77 38.68 0.87
CA GLU A 423 -24.70 39.00 1.98
C GLU A 423 -26.09 38.34 1.82
N ASP A 424 -26.53 38.12 0.57
CA ASP A 424 -27.78 37.44 0.26
C ASP A 424 -27.72 35.90 0.35
N GLY A 425 -26.56 35.35 0.75
CA GLY A 425 -26.32 33.91 0.88
C GLY A 425 -25.94 33.19 -0.42
N SER A 426 -26.03 33.86 -1.57
CA SER A 426 -25.60 33.30 -2.86
C SER A 426 -24.08 33.10 -2.91
N VAL A 427 -23.63 32.05 -3.61
CA VAL A 427 -22.20 31.81 -3.81
C VAL A 427 -21.64 32.86 -4.76
N SER A 428 -20.63 33.59 -4.32
CA SER A 428 -19.90 34.57 -5.11
C SER A 428 -18.85 33.91 -5.98
N HIS A 429 -17.92 33.19 -5.34
CA HIS A 429 -16.78 32.54 -5.98
C HIS A 429 -16.29 31.38 -5.10
N LEU A 430 -15.39 30.57 -5.63
CA LEU A 430 -14.63 29.60 -4.85
C LEU A 430 -13.20 30.11 -4.68
N ASP A 431 -12.74 30.12 -3.44
CA ASP A 431 -11.33 30.28 -3.12
C ASP A 431 -10.69 28.91 -2.98
N LEU A 432 -9.59 28.70 -3.67
CA LEU A 432 -8.77 27.51 -3.55
C LEU A 432 -7.30 27.93 -3.65
N ALA A 433 -6.61 27.93 -2.52
CA ALA A 433 -5.31 28.58 -2.37
C ALA A 433 -5.37 30.05 -2.86
N SER A 434 -4.56 30.44 -3.85
CA SER A 434 -4.59 31.77 -4.48
C SER A 434 -5.51 31.87 -5.69
N PHE A 435 -6.21 30.78 -6.05
CA PHE A 435 -7.06 30.71 -7.22
C PHE A 435 -8.49 31.09 -6.85
N VAL A 436 -9.01 32.12 -7.53
CA VAL A 436 -10.40 32.53 -7.43
C VAL A 436 -11.16 32.02 -8.65
N PHE A 437 -12.14 31.16 -8.40
CA PHE A 437 -13.00 30.60 -9.43
C PHE A 437 -14.35 31.31 -9.42
N THR A 438 -14.72 31.86 -10.57
CA THR A 438 -15.93 32.69 -10.76
C THR A 438 -16.93 31.99 -11.68
N ARG A 439 -18.21 32.40 -11.64
CA ARG A 439 -19.24 31.82 -12.52
C ARG A 439 -19.13 32.28 -13.97
N GLU A 440 -18.49 33.42 -14.20
CA GLU A 440 -18.21 33.97 -15.53
C GLU A 440 -16.72 34.37 -15.64
N PRO A 441 -16.08 34.21 -16.82
CA PRO A 441 -14.71 34.66 -17.01
C PRO A 441 -14.53 36.15 -16.68
N TYR A 442 -13.65 36.47 -15.73
CA TYR A 442 -13.39 37.84 -15.25
C TYR A 442 -14.64 38.58 -14.75
N ASP A 443 -15.54 37.87 -14.04
CA ASP A 443 -16.75 38.44 -13.40
C ASP A 443 -16.45 39.80 -12.72
N PRO A 444 -17.03 40.92 -13.20
CA PRO A 444 -16.82 42.25 -12.63
C PRO A 444 -17.32 42.40 -11.19
N ALA A 445 -18.23 41.52 -10.75
CA ALA A 445 -18.78 41.52 -9.40
C ALA A 445 -17.98 40.63 -8.42
N ALA A 446 -16.94 39.93 -8.89
CA ALA A 446 -16.08 39.10 -8.06
C ALA A 446 -14.88 39.91 -7.51
N PRO A 447 -14.31 39.53 -6.35
CA PRO A 447 -13.19 40.25 -5.72
C PRO A 447 -11.82 40.03 -6.39
N VAL A 448 -11.80 39.43 -7.57
CA VAL A 448 -10.65 39.44 -8.48
C VAL A 448 -10.56 40.80 -9.18
N PRO A 449 -9.42 41.16 -9.81
CA PRO A 449 -9.37 42.24 -10.79
C PRO A 449 -10.18 41.87 -12.06
N GLY A 450 -11.48 41.65 -11.88
CA GLY A 450 -12.47 41.46 -12.94
C GLY A 450 -12.72 42.76 -13.70
N GLY A 451 -13.33 42.66 -14.89
CA GLY A 451 -13.48 43.83 -15.77
C GLY A 451 -12.15 44.41 -16.25
N ALA A 452 -11.14 43.57 -16.45
CA ALA A 452 -9.75 43.94 -16.74
C ALA A 452 -9.57 44.90 -17.93
N ASP A 453 -10.54 44.99 -18.84
CA ASP A 453 -10.58 45.97 -19.92
C ASP A 453 -11.99 46.61 -20.04
N PRO A 454 -12.12 47.96 -19.93
CA PRO A 454 -13.37 48.67 -20.14
C PRO A 454 -14.03 48.44 -21.52
N GLN A 455 -13.24 48.04 -22.53
CA GLN A 455 -13.74 47.73 -23.87
C GLN A 455 -14.26 46.28 -24.00
N GLY A 456 -14.01 45.42 -23.00
CA GLY A 456 -14.45 44.02 -22.99
C GLY A 456 -13.81 43.14 -24.07
N TRP A 457 -14.49 42.02 -24.37
CA TRP A 457 -14.06 41.02 -25.34
C TRP A 457 -14.11 41.57 -26.78
N ARG A 458 -13.01 41.48 -27.54
CA ARG A 458 -12.92 41.92 -28.94
C ARG A 458 -12.07 40.97 -29.79
N GLY A 459 -12.36 40.90 -31.08
CA GLY A 459 -11.48 40.25 -32.05
C GLY A 459 -10.23 41.09 -32.32
N ILE A 460 -9.17 40.45 -32.83
CA ILE A 460 -8.03 41.16 -33.41
C ILE A 460 -8.42 41.53 -34.84
N GLY A 461 -8.30 42.82 -35.17
CA GLY A 461 -8.46 43.34 -36.53
C GLY A 461 -7.21 43.13 -37.37
#